data_AF-A0A8T3UUH4-F1
#
_entry.id   AF-A0A8T3UUH4-F1
#
_cell.length_a   1.000
_cell.length_b   1.000
_cell.length_c   1.000
_cell.angle_alpha   90.00
_cell.angle_beta   90.00
_cell.angle_gamma   90.00
#
_symmetry.space_group_name_H-M   'P 1'
#
loop_
_entity.id
_entity.type
_entity.pdbx_description
1 polymer ?
#
loop_
_entity_poly.entity_id
_entity_poly.type
_entity_poly.pdbx_seq_one_letter_code
_entity_poly.pdbx_strand_id
1 'polypeptide(L)'
;MGIDLLAWLSSNATLVLAIATVGMVIVSLFLVRESIKDKKMRLIEKKLDEFYTPLINYFSHPPKVKPDIIDKINDIFVGKRYLCGPKTLTLLHTIYDQQFLKFEVSNINEQNAESRFYYKNDEEKDHWIRIANELWGEAKEYTNEYYNLSGLKYKFEPYKQPTWQFYTQEKPK
;
A
#
# COMPACT_ATOMS: atom_id res chain seq x y z
N MET A 1 9.60 70.48 8.31
CA MET A 1 10.68 69.47 8.41
C MET A 1 10.27 68.18 9.12
N GLY A 2 9.20 68.15 9.93
CA GLY A 2 8.75 66.91 10.61
C GLY A 2 7.89 65.95 9.80
N ILE A 3 7.24 66.41 8.72
CA ILE A 3 6.31 65.60 7.91
C ILE A 3 7.07 64.60 7.00
N ASP A 4 8.21 65.02 6.43
CA ASP A 4 9.03 64.16 5.55
C ASP A 4 9.72 63.02 6.30
N LEU A 5 10.11 63.25 7.56
CA LEU A 5 10.72 62.21 8.42
C LEU A 5 9.72 61.11 8.77
N LEU A 6 8.47 61.49 9.07
CA LEU A 6 7.39 60.55 9.36
C LEU A 6 6.98 59.74 8.13
N ALA A 7 6.94 60.38 6.95
CA ALA A 7 6.66 59.71 5.68
C ALA A 7 7.79 58.73 5.29
N TRP A 8 9.05 59.08 5.55
CA TRP A 8 10.19 58.20 5.30
C TRP A 8 10.21 56.99 6.26
N LEU A 9 9.95 57.21 7.55
CA LEU A 9 9.86 56.13 8.54
C LEU A 9 8.69 55.19 8.27
N SER A 10 7.52 55.72 7.89
CA SER A 10 6.35 54.90 7.55
C SER A 10 6.57 54.08 6.28
N SER A 11 7.21 54.64 5.25
CA SER A 11 7.56 53.94 4.02
C SER A 11 8.58 52.80 4.24
N ASN A 12 9.55 52.98 5.13
CA ASN A 12 10.52 51.93 5.45
C ASN A 12 9.88 50.82 6.31
N ALA A 13 9.01 51.20 7.25
CA ALA A 13 8.28 50.25 8.07
C ALA A 13 7.32 49.37 7.25
N THR A 14 6.60 49.95 6.28
CA THR A 14 5.73 49.18 5.37
C THR A 14 6.52 48.26 4.46
N LEU A 15 7.70 48.68 3.98
CA LEU A 15 8.58 47.84 3.16
C LEU A 15 9.12 46.65 3.95
N VAL A 16 9.58 46.86 5.19
CA VAL A 16 10.02 45.77 6.09
C VAL A 16 8.87 44.80 6.38
N LEU A 17 7.68 45.32 6.66
CA LEU A 17 6.48 44.49 6.89
C LEU A 17 6.13 43.67 5.65
N ALA A 18 6.19 44.27 4.45
CA ALA A 18 5.92 43.57 3.20
C ALA A 18 6.92 42.42 2.96
N ILE A 19 8.21 42.65 3.17
CA ILE A 19 9.24 41.60 3.07
C ILE A 19 9.00 40.48 4.09
N ALA A 20 8.71 40.83 5.34
CA ALA A 20 8.39 39.86 6.38
C ALA A 20 7.15 39.02 6.04
N THR A 21 6.12 39.66 5.47
CA THR A 21 4.88 38.99 5.04
C THR A 21 5.15 38.01 3.90
N VAL A 22 5.91 38.43 2.87
CA VAL A 22 6.34 37.54 1.78
C VAL A 22 7.15 36.37 2.32
N GLY A 23 8.07 36.62 3.25
CA GLY A 23 8.84 35.57 3.94
C GLY A 23 7.95 34.56 4.65
N MET A 24 6.96 35.02 5.42
CA MET A 24 5.99 34.15 6.10
C MET A 24 5.16 33.30 5.13
N VAL A 25 4.72 33.87 4.00
CA VAL A 25 3.99 33.12 2.95
C VAL A 25 4.86 32.00 2.38
N ILE A 26 6.13 32.30 2.07
CA ILE A 26 7.07 31.31 1.54
C ILE A 26 7.27 30.17 2.55
N VAL A 27 7.54 30.48 3.82
CA VAL A 27 7.70 29.48 4.88
C VAL A 27 6.43 28.63 5.05
N SER A 28 5.26 29.27 5.04
CA SER A 28 3.98 28.57 5.14
C SER A 28 3.77 27.59 3.99
N LEU A 29 4.14 27.96 2.76
CA LEU A 29 4.07 27.08 1.60
C LEU A 29 4.99 25.86 1.74
N PHE A 30 6.20 26.05 2.27
CA PHE A 30 7.11 24.93 2.55
C PHE A 30 6.53 23.97 3.60
N LEU A 31 6.00 24.49 4.70
CA LEU A 31 5.36 23.68 5.76
C LEU A 31 4.15 22.90 5.25
N VAL A 32 3.30 23.52 4.44
CA VAL A 32 2.14 22.84 3.83
C VAL A 32 2.59 21.72 2.89
N ARG A 33 3.61 21.98 2.05
CA ARG A 33 4.17 20.96 1.15
C ARG A 33 4.74 19.77 1.93
N GLU A 34 5.46 20.04 3.01
CA GLU A 34 6.03 19.01 3.88
C GLU A 34 4.94 18.20 4.60
N SER A 35 3.89 18.86 5.10
CA SER A 35 2.74 18.17 5.69
C SER A 35 1.99 17.27 4.69
N ILE A 36 1.82 17.71 3.44
CA ILE A 36 1.19 16.91 2.38
C ILE A 36 2.04 15.67 2.09
N LYS A 37 3.36 15.88 1.99
CA LYS A 37 4.33 14.81 1.76
C LYS A 37 4.29 13.76 2.88
N ASP A 38 4.31 14.20 4.13
CA ASP A 38 4.26 13.31 5.31
C ASP A 38 2.95 12.51 5.35
N LYS A 39 1.80 13.16 5.11
CA LYS A 39 0.51 12.47 5.04
C LYS A 39 0.50 11.41 3.95
N LYS A 40 1.08 11.72 2.79
CA LYS A 40 1.18 10.79 1.67
C LYS A 40 2.09 9.60 1.98
N MET A 41 3.24 9.84 2.60
CA MET A 41 4.15 8.78 3.05
C MET A 41 3.46 7.84 4.06
N ARG A 42 2.79 8.40 5.08
CA ARG A 42 2.03 7.60 6.06
C ARG A 42 0.92 6.78 5.44
N LEU A 43 0.24 7.32 4.42
CA LEU A 43 -0.78 6.56 3.69
C LEU A 43 -0.16 5.38 2.94
N ILE A 44 1.00 5.58 2.31
CA ILE A 44 1.72 4.52 1.61
C ILE A 44 2.20 3.45 2.59
N GLU A 45 2.81 3.84 3.70
CA GLU A 45 3.20 2.92 4.79
C GLU A 45 2.00 2.09 5.24
N LYS A 46 0.87 2.75 5.52
CA LYS A 46 -0.37 2.09 5.91
C LYS A 46 -0.84 1.08 4.87
N LYS A 47 -0.83 1.44 3.57
CA LYS A 47 -1.20 0.52 2.49
C LYS A 47 -0.30 -0.71 2.48
N LEU A 48 1.02 -0.50 2.53
CA LEU A 48 2.00 -1.58 2.49
C LEU A 48 1.88 -2.50 3.71
N ASP A 49 1.81 -1.94 4.91
CA ASP A 49 1.83 -2.70 6.16
C ASP A 49 0.51 -3.42 6.44
N GLU A 50 -0.62 -2.77 6.14
CA GLU A 50 -1.92 -3.29 6.54
C GLU A 50 -2.62 -4.12 5.47
N PHE A 51 -2.28 -3.93 4.18
CA PHE A 51 -2.95 -4.57 3.05
C PHE A 51 -2.00 -5.42 2.20
N TYR A 52 -0.99 -4.81 1.57
CA TYR A 52 -0.17 -5.52 0.58
C TYR A 52 0.76 -6.57 1.19
N THR A 53 1.60 -6.18 2.16
CA THR A 53 2.59 -7.08 2.78
C THR A 53 1.94 -8.31 3.42
N PRO A 54 0.85 -8.18 4.20
CA PRO A 54 0.17 -9.34 4.77
C PRO A 54 -0.36 -10.29 3.69
N LEU A 55 -1.04 -9.79 2.65
CA LEU A 55 -1.58 -10.62 1.57
C LEU A 55 -0.49 -11.34 0.78
N ILE A 56 0.58 -10.61 0.41
CA ILE A 56 1.74 -11.18 -0.29
C ILE A 56 2.37 -12.28 0.56
N ASN A 57 2.53 -12.06 1.88
CA ASN A 57 3.07 -13.05 2.79
C ASN A 57 2.17 -14.28 2.90
N TYR A 58 0.85 -14.10 3.03
CA TYR A 58 -0.07 -15.23 3.06
C TYR A 58 0.00 -16.05 1.77
N PHE A 59 0.04 -15.42 0.60
CA PHE A 59 0.06 -16.13 -0.68
C PHE A 59 1.40 -16.76 -1.03
N SER A 60 2.51 -16.26 -0.49
CA SER A 60 3.86 -16.76 -0.79
C SER A 60 4.44 -17.71 0.27
N HIS A 61 4.15 -17.43 1.54
CA HIS A 61 4.64 -18.16 2.70
C HIS A 61 3.49 -18.37 3.71
N PRO A 62 2.43 -19.06 3.30
CA PRO A 62 1.29 -19.35 4.17
C PRO A 62 1.76 -20.04 5.47
N PRO A 63 1.31 -19.56 6.66
CA PRO A 63 1.75 -20.10 7.93
C PRO A 63 1.42 -21.59 8.08
N LYS A 64 2.31 -22.35 8.71
CA LYS A 64 2.20 -23.81 8.85
C LYS A 64 0.96 -24.30 9.61
N VAL A 65 0.43 -23.51 10.55
CA VAL A 65 -0.67 -23.97 11.45
C VAL A 65 -1.53 -22.78 11.87
N LYS A 66 -2.52 -22.37 11.06
CA LYS A 66 -3.61 -21.50 11.52
C LYS A 66 -4.89 -21.76 10.71
N PRO A 67 -5.96 -22.35 11.29
CA PRO A 67 -7.26 -22.46 10.64
C PRO A 67 -7.83 -21.09 10.23
N ASP A 68 -7.42 -20.02 10.91
CA ASP A 68 -7.95 -18.66 10.71
C ASP A 68 -7.25 -17.87 9.58
N ILE A 69 -6.38 -18.47 8.76
CA ILE A 69 -5.69 -17.74 7.66
C ILE A 69 -6.70 -17.19 6.67
N ILE A 70 -7.73 -17.97 6.36
CA ILE A 70 -8.78 -17.61 5.40
C ILE A 70 -9.55 -16.39 5.93
N ASP A 71 -9.97 -16.43 7.19
CA ASP A 71 -10.68 -15.32 7.83
C ASP A 71 -9.83 -14.05 7.84
N LYS A 72 -8.52 -14.16 8.09
CA LYS A 72 -7.61 -13.00 8.03
C LYS A 72 -7.45 -12.43 6.63
N ILE A 73 -7.39 -13.28 5.61
CA ILE A 73 -7.33 -12.84 4.21
C ILE A 73 -8.65 -12.13 3.84
N ASN A 74 -9.78 -12.70 4.25
CA ASN A 74 -11.10 -12.10 4.06
C ASN A 74 -11.23 -10.76 4.79
N ASP A 75 -10.79 -10.66 6.04
CA ASP A 75 -10.78 -9.43 6.82
C ASP A 75 -9.95 -8.33 6.14
N ILE A 76 -8.84 -8.69 5.49
CA ILE A 76 -8.04 -7.72 4.73
C ILE A 76 -8.77 -7.31 3.45
N PHE A 77 -9.27 -8.25 2.65
CA PHE A 77 -9.94 -7.93 1.39
C PHE A 77 -11.25 -7.16 1.57
N VAL A 78 -12.00 -7.44 2.63
CA VAL A 78 -13.28 -6.82 2.93
C VAL A 78 -13.06 -5.59 3.82
N GLY A 79 -12.42 -5.76 4.97
CA GLY A 79 -12.27 -4.71 5.99
C GLY A 79 -11.24 -3.63 5.65
N LYS A 80 -10.24 -3.96 4.83
CA LYS A 80 -9.17 -3.02 4.42
C LYS A 80 -9.18 -2.69 2.94
N ARG A 81 -10.30 -2.95 2.26
CA ARG A 81 -10.50 -2.67 0.83
C ARG A 81 -10.20 -1.22 0.43
N TYR A 82 -10.44 -0.27 1.34
CA TYR A 82 -10.17 1.15 1.12
C TYR A 82 -8.67 1.49 0.96
N LEU A 83 -7.76 0.58 1.36
CA LEU A 83 -6.32 0.71 1.14
C LEU A 83 -5.86 0.13 -0.20
N CYS A 84 -6.73 -0.61 -0.88
CA CYS A 84 -6.46 -1.26 -2.15
C CYS A 84 -6.26 -0.23 -3.27
N GLY A 85 -5.32 -0.52 -4.16
CA GLY A 85 -5.09 0.24 -5.39
C GLY A 85 -6.15 -0.06 -6.44
N PRO A 86 -6.29 0.82 -7.44
CA PRO A 86 -7.36 0.73 -8.42
C PRO A 86 -7.27 -0.52 -9.30
N LYS A 87 -6.06 -1.04 -9.58
CA LYS A 87 -5.88 -2.21 -10.46
C LYS A 87 -6.30 -3.48 -9.72
N THR A 88 -5.79 -3.65 -8.49
CA THR A 88 -6.22 -4.76 -7.62
C THR A 88 -7.72 -4.67 -7.32
N LEU A 89 -8.26 -3.47 -7.07
CA LEU A 89 -9.68 -3.28 -6.79
C LEU A 89 -10.57 -3.69 -7.99
N THR A 90 -10.12 -3.41 -9.20
CA THR A 90 -10.82 -3.79 -10.43
C THR A 90 -10.90 -5.30 -10.57
N LEU A 91 -9.78 -6.00 -10.36
CA LEU A 91 -9.72 -7.47 -10.38
C LEU A 91 -10.57 -8.08 -9.27
N LEU A 92 -10.54 -7.50 -8.06
CA LEU A 92 -11.36 -7.96 -6.95
C LEU A 92 -12.85 -7.75 -7.21
N HIS A 93 -13.26 -6.65 -7.86
CA HIS A 93 -14.67 -6.45 -8.23
C HIS A 93 -15.20 -7.54 -9.16
N THR A 94 -14.35 -8.10 -10.02
CA THR A 94 -14.73 -9.21 -10.91
C THR A 94 -15.13 -10.47 -10.13
N ILE A 95 -14.74 -10.58 -8.85
CA ILE A 95 -14.98 -11.74 -7.97
C ILE A 95 -16.24 -11.56 -7.10
N TYR A 96 -16.67 -10.33 -6.82
CA TYR A 96 -17.70 -10.05 -5.81
C TYR A 96 -19.08 -10.69 -6.06
N ASP A 97 -19.33 -11.22 -7.27
CA ASP A 97 -20.53 -11.99 -7.58
C ASP A 97 -20.49 -13.46 -7.12
N GLN A 98 -19.34 -13.95 -6.63
CA GLN A 98 -19.19 -15.34 -6.19
C GLN A 98 -18.55 -15.41 -4.80
N GLN A 99 -19.16 -16.22 -3.93
CA GLN A 99 -18.78 -16.49 -2.54
C GLN A 99 -17.27 -16.43 -2.32
N PHE A 100 -16.86 -15.40 -1.58
CA PHE A 100 -15.48 -15.10 -1.21
C PHE A 100 -14.75 -16.35 -0.72
N LEU A 101 -13.84 -16.87 -1.56
CA LEU A 101 -12.74 -17.74 -1.13
C LEU A 101 -13.20 -19.01 -0.39
N LYS A 102 -13.76 -19.99 -1.12
CA LYS A 102 -13.85 -21.37 -0.61
C LYS A 102 -12.51 -22.06 -0.79
N PHE A 103 -11.62 -21.90 0.19
CA PHE A 103 -10.37 -22.64 0.23
C PHE A 103 -10.48 -23.86 1.10
N GLU A 104 -9.93 -24.97 0.62
CA GLU A 104 -9.66 -26.13 1.46
C GLU A 104 -8.19 -26.10 1.87
N VAL A 105 -7.94 -25.86 3.16
CA VAL A 105 -6.64 -26.14 3.76
C VAL A 105 -6.57 -27.66 3.92
N SER A 106 -5.87 -28.34 3.01
CA SER A 106 -5.67 -29.78 3.16
C SER A 106 -4.61 -30.02 4.24
N ASN A 107 -5.04 -30.71 5.30
CA ASN A 107 -4.22 -31.10 6.44
C ASN A 107 -3.18 -32.12 5.95
N ILE A 108 -1.90 -31.73 5.84
CA ILE A 108 -0.82 -32.69 5.58
C ILE A 108 0.10 -32.70 6.79
N ASN A 109 -0.21 -33.63 7.71
CA ASN A 109 0.58 -34.10 8.85
C ASN A 109 1.10 -33.01 9.82
N GLU A 110 0.67 -33.12 11.08
CA GLU A 110 0.89 -32.22 12.24
C GLU A 110 2.35 -31.84 12.55
N GLN A 111 3.33 -32.41 11.84
CA GLN A 111 4.75 -32.19 12.09
C GLN A 111 5.47 -31.42 10.96
N ASN A 112 4.86 -31.26 9.77
CA ASN A 112 5.47 -30.59 8.61
C ASN A 112 4.47 -29.94 7.64
N ALA A 113 3.25 -29.60 8.10
CA ALA A 113 2.24 -28.98 7.25
C ALA A 113 2.69 -27.61 6.72
N GLU A 114 2.98 -27.52 5.42
CA GLU A 114 2.92 -26.26 4.70
C GLU A 114 1.45 -26.04 4.31
N SER A 115 0.83 -24.98 4.81
CA SER A 115 -0.49 -24.58 4.32
C SER A 115 -0.36 -24.24 2.85
N ARG A 116 -1.24 -24.73 1.98
CA ARG A 116 -1.24 -24.43 0.54
C ARG A 116 -2.65 -24.03 0.12
N PHE A 117 -2.77 -23.16 -0.89
CA PHE A 117 -4.07 -22.79 -1.42
C PHE A 117 -4.41 -23.74 -2.57
N TYR A 118 -5.48 -24.51 -2.39
CA TYR A 118 -6.00 -25.41 -3.42
C TYR A 118 -7.26 -24.81 -4.07
N TYR A 119 -7.28 -24.80 -5.40
CA TYR A 119 -8.37 -24.30 -6.23
C TYR A 119 -9.06 -25.45 -6.98
N LYS A 120 -10.33 -25.26 -7.30
CA LYS A 120 -11.16 -26.30 -7.92
C LYS A 120 -10.71 -26.64 -9.34
N ASN A 121 -10.22 -25.64 -10.07
CA ASN A 121 -9.75 -25.78 -11.44
C ASN A 121 -8.61 -24.80 -11.75
N ASP A 122 -7.93 -25.01 -12.88
CA ASP A 122 -6.81 -24.16 -13.28
C ASP A 122 -7.25 -22.73 -13.62
N GLU A 123 -8.48 -22.54 -14.08
CA GLU A 123 -9.02 -21.21 -14.39
C GLU A 123 -9.12 -20.32 -13.13
N GLU A 124 -9.63 -20.88 -12.03
CA GLU A 124 -9.71 -20.23 -10.73
C GLU A 124 -8.31 -19.94 -10.18
N LYS A 125 -7.40 -20.92 -10.25
CA LYS A 125 -6.00 -20.75 -9.87
C LYS A 125 -5.35 -19.60 -10.66
N ASP A 126 -5.47 -19.60 -11.98
CA ASP A 126 -4.87 -18.61 -12.86
C ASP A 126 -5.45 -17.22 -12.61
N HIS A 127 -6.74 -17.13 -12.27
CA HIS A 127 -7.35 -15.87 -11.85
C HIS A 127 -6.72 -15.34 -10.56
N TRP A 128 -6.55 -16.19 -9.55
CA TRP A 128 -5.87 -15.82 -8.30
C TRP A 128 -4.40 -15.46 -8.47
N ILE A 129 -3.69 -16.15 -9.38
CA ILE A 129 -2.33 -15.77 -9.79
C ILE A 129 -2.31 -14.34 -10.34
N ARG A 130 -3.29 -13.94 -11.18
CA ARG A 130 -3.37 -12.57 -11.70
C ARG A 130 -3.55 -11.55 -10.57
N ILE A 131 -4.41 -11.84 -9.60
CA ILE A 131 -4.62 -10.97 -8.43
C ILE A 131 -3.33 -10.82 -7.62
N ALA A 132 -2.65 -11.93 -7.33
CA ALA A 132 -1.40 -11.91 -6.58
C ALA A 132 -0.28 -11.16 -7.34
N ASN A 133 -0.22 -11.32 -8.66
CA ASN A 133 0.69 -10.55 -9.51
C ASN A 133 0.38 -9.04 -9.47
N GLU A 134 -0.89 -8.66 -9.47
CA GLU A 134 -1.30 -7.25 -9.40
C GLU A 134 -1.01 -6.65 -8.02
N LEU A 135 -1.30 -7.38 -6.94
CA LEU A 135 -0.92 -7.02 -5.58
C LEU A 135 0.59 -6.74 -5.48
N TRP A 136 1.39 -7.63 -6.07
CA TRP A 136 2.84 -7.47 -6.15
C TRP A 136 3.25 -6.21 -6.93
N GLY A 137 2.63 -5.99 -8.08
CA GLY A 137 2.89 -4.82 -8.93
C GLY A 137 2.60 -3.50 -8.22
N GLU A 138 1.41 -3.37 -7.63
CA GLU A 138 1.02 -2.17 -6.88
C GLU A 138 1.88 -1.97 -5.63
N ALA A 139 2.24 -3.04 -4.90
CA ALA A 139 3.16 -2.93 -3.76
C ALA A 139 4.52 -2.37 -4.18
N LYS A 140 5.05 -2.77 -5.34
CA LYS A 140 6.29 -2.21 -5.90
C LYS A 140 6.13 -0.74 -6.28
N GLU A 141 5.00 -0.36 -6.88
CA GLU A 141 4.69 1.03 -7.22
C GLU A 141 4.66 1.91 -5.96
N TYR A 142 3.97 1.49 -4.91
CA TYR A 142 3.91 2.20 -3.64
C TYR A 142 5.26 2.28 -2.93
N THR A 143 6.03 1.19 -2.94
CA THR A 143 7.39 1.18 -2.38
C THR A 143 8.29 2.18 -3.09
N ASN A 144 8.23 2.23 -4.43
CA ASN A 144 8.95 3.23 -5.22
C ASN A 144 8.48 4.66 -4.93
N GLU A 145 7.18 4.87 -4.79
CA GLU A 145 6.60 6.16 -4.44
C GLU A 145 7.07 6.64 -3.06
N TYR A 146 7.12 5.74 -2.07
CA TYR A 146 7.66 6.01 -0.74
C TYR A 146 9.13 6.44 -0.80
N TYR A 147 9.98 5.72 -1.55
CA TYR A 147 11.38 6.12 -1.71
C TYR A 147 11.54 7.47 -2.41
N ASN A 148 10.75 7.73 -3.45
CA ASN A 148 10.76 9.02 -4.15
C ASN A 148 10.34 10.16 -3.22
N LEU A 149 9.34 9.95 -2.36
CA LEU A 149 8.92 10.95 -1.37
C LEU A 149 10.03 11.14 -0.32
N SER A 150 10.50 10.08 0.31
CA SER A 150 11.53 10.18 1.38
C SER A 150 12.84 10.84 0.93
N GLY A 151 13.13 10.90 -0.37
CA GLY A 151 14.38 11.47 -0.90
C GLY A 151 15.57 10.51 -0.74
N LEU A 152 15.31 9.24 -0.39
CA LEU A 152 16.32 8.20 -0.31
C LEU A 152 16.82 7.89 -1.73
N LYS A 153 18.09 8.20 -2.00
CA LYS A 153 18.74 7.96 -3.30
C LYS A 153 18.92 6.47 -3.62
N TYR A 154 18.99 5.64 -2.59
CA TYR A 154 19.03 4.18 -2.76
C TYR A 154 17.61 3.66 -2.83
N LYS A 155 17.12 3.46 -4.07
CA LYS A 155 15.95 2.60 -4.27
C LYS A 155 16.36 1.21 -3.82
N PHE A 156 15.75 0.73 -2.77
CA PHE A 156 15.90 -0.65 -2.38
C PHE A 156 15.19 -1.49 -3.46
N GLU A 157 15.96 -2.00 -4.42
CA GLU A 157 15.53 -3.12 -5.26
C GLU A 157 16.03 -4.42 -4.62
N PRO A 158 15.21 -5.09 -3.79
CA PRO A 158 15.41 -6.51 -3.66
C PRO A 158 14.09 -7.19 -3.42
N TYR A 159 13.25 -7.24 -4.45
CA TYR A 159 12.17 -8.21 -4.39
C TYR A 159 11.95 -8.80 -5.76
N LYS A 160 12.59 -9.95 -5.98
CA LYS A 160 12.08 -10.91 -6.94
C LYS A 160 10.64 -11.20 -6.52
N GLN A 161 9.73 -11.22 -7.49
CA GLN A 161 8.36 -11.63 -7.22
C GLN A 161 8.38 -12.98 -6.49
N PRO A 162 7.67 -13.12 -5.36
CA PRO A 162 7.66 -14.37 -4.64
C PRO A 162 6.94 -15.45 -5.44
N THR A 163 7.27 -16.70 -5.15
CA THR A 163 6.54 -17.85 -5.69
C THR A 163 5.22 -17.97 -4.94
N TRP A 164 4.10 -17.96 -5.67
CA TRP A 164 2.76 -18.14 -5.09
C TRP A 164 2.49 -19.61 -4.78
N GLN A 165 1.95 -19.90 -3.59
CA GLN A 165 1.63 -21.26 -3.12
C GLN A 165 0.21 -21.67 -3.55
N PHE A 166 -0.07 -21.52 -4.85
CA PHE A 166 -1.38 -21.75 -5.46
C PHE A 166 -1.36 -23.04 -6.29
N TYR A 167 -2.26 -23.96 -5.98
CA TYR A 167 -2.32 -25.32 -6.53
C TYR A 167 -3.74 -25.67 -6.96
N THR A 168 -3.90 -26.59 -7.89
CA THR A 168 -5.20 -27.19 -8.19
C THR A 168 -5.38 -28.48 -7.38
N GLN A 169 -6.63 -28.78 -7.01
CA GLN A 169 -6.96 -30.09 -6.45
C GLN A 169 -6.74 -31.15 -7.54
N GLU A 170 -5.69 -31.98 -7.41
CA GLU A 170 -5.58 -33.16 -8.26
C GLU A 170 -6.79 -34.05 -7.95
N LYS A 171 -7.58 -34.38 -8.98
CA LYS A 171 -8.63 -35.39 -8.83
C LYS A 171 -7.99 -36.66 -8.25
N PRO A 172 -8.55 -37.27 -7.19
CA PRO A 172 -8.11 -38.59 -6.80
C PRO A 172 -8.27 -39.52 -8.01
N LYS A 173 -7.17 -40.18 -8.40
CA LYS A 173 -7.17 -41.23 -9.42
C LYS A 173 -8.00 -42.42 -8.97
#